data_AF-A0A8S9ZCW1-F1
#
_entry.id   AF-A0A8S9ZCW1-F1
#
_cell.length_a   1.000
_cell.length_b   1.000
_cell.length_c   1.000
_cell.angle_alpha   90.00
_cell.angle_beta   90.00
_cell.angle_gamma   90.00
#
_symmetry.space_group_name_H-M   'P 1'
#
loop_
_entity.id
_entity.type
_entity.pdbx_description
1 polymer ?
#
loop_
_entity_poly.entity_id
_entity_poly.type
_entity_poly.pdbx_seq_one_letter_code
_entity_poly.pdbx_strand_id
1 'polypeptide(L)'
;MVNNPRNTWKHLLELEEQSSFRSRLFCFSARPFRMRGARNGQSVLMLNRPLRCPANIGCSCPHQLYVNLIDGTLLGSIVQKPSCSQNVFHLLDADNEPQLVIKGPWLAYHCCLDLAFKVYSIKGGRSIGRVIRQWREGKDMFHIAFPLDLHVLLKLLLLNAAVLIDFLYFGSH
;
A
#
# COMPACT_ATOMS: atom_id res chain seq x y z
N MET A 1 -22.47 -22.25 -5.31
CA MET A 1 -21.46 -21.69 -6.24
C MET A 1 -20.24 -22.59 -6.18
N VAL A 2 -19.73 -22.98 -7.35
CA VAL A 2 -18.80 -24.11 -7.54
C VAL A 2 -17.49 -23.91 -6.77
N ASN A 3 -17.17 -24.87 -5.89
CA ASN A 3 -15.87 -24.99 -5.24
C ASN A 3 -14.81 -25.33 -6.31
N ASN A 4 -14.00 -24.35 -6.69
CA ASN A 4 -12.83 -24.56 -7.54
C ASN A 4 -11.65 -25.02 -6.65
N PRO A 5 -11.08 -26.23 -6.84
CA PRO A 5 -10.03 -26.79 -5.99
C PRO A 5 -8.68 -26.03 -6.01
N ARG A 6 -8.58 -24.92 -6.76
CA ARG A 6 -7.39 -24.06 -6.84
C ARG A 6 -7.39 -22.85 -5.91
N ASN A 7 -8.44 -22.65 -5.11
CA ASN A 7 -8.47 -21.56 -4.12
C ASN A 7 -7.79 -21.98 -2.81
N THR A 8 -6.51 -22.32 -2.87
CA THR A 8 -5.70 -22.51 -1.67
C THR A 8 -5.18 -21.15 -1.21
N TRP A 9 -5.71 -20.64 -0.11
CA TRP A 9 -5.13 -19.49 0.58
C TRP A 9 -3.79 -19.90 1.18
N LYS A 10 -2.74 -19.19 0.78
CA LYS A 10 -1.40 -19.39 1.34
C LYS A 10 -1.02 -18.15 2.14
N HIS A 11 -0.63 -18.36 3.39
CA HIS A 11 -0.03 -17.29 4.18
C HIS A 11 1.30 -16.87 3.54
N LEU A 12 1.41 -15.59 3.17
CA LEU A 12 2.59 -15.05 2.47
C LEU A 12 3.52 -14.30 3.42
N LEU A 13 2.96 -13.36 4.18
CA LEU A 13 3.70 -12.43 5.01
C LEU A 13 2.78 -11.94 6.13
N GLU A 14 3.33 -11.84 7.33
CA GLU A 14 2.74 -11.18 8.48
C GLU A 14 3.42 -9.83 8.66
N LEU A 15 2.63 -8.75 8.79
CA LEU A 15 3.14 -7.40 8.99
C LEU A 15 2.83 -6.94 10.41
N GLU A 16 3.85 -6.60 11.17
CA GLU A 16 3.72 -6.10 12.54
C GLU A 16 4.24 -4.67 12.62
N GLU A 17 3.39 -3.75 13.08
CA GLU A 17 3.81 -2.37 13.35
C GLU A 17 4.64 -2.29 14.62
N GLN A 18 5.83 -1.69 14.53
CA GLN A 18 6.76 -1.56 15.66
C GLN A 18 6.50 -0.32 16.54
N SER A 19 5.51 0.50 16.21
CA SER A 19 5.20 1.75 16.89
C SER A 19 4.33 1.52 18.14
N SER A 20 4.61 2.25 19.22
CA SER A 20 3.85 2.16 20.46
C SER A 20 2.47 2.82 20.34
N PHE A 21 1.49 2.38 21.16
CA PHE A 21 0.14 2.96 21.16
C PHE A 21 0.13 4.49 21.36
N ARG A 22 1.01 5.03 22.21
CA ARG A 22 1.13 6.48 22.47
C ARG A 22 1.55 7.27 21.22
N SER A 23 2.36 6.68 20.34
CA SER A 23 2.75 7.29 19.06
C SER A 23 1.64 7.29 17.99
N ARG A 24 0.51 6.59 18.24
CA ARG A 24 -0.67 6.56 17.35
C ARG A 24 -1.69 7.69 17.63
N LEU A 25 -1.59 8.39 18.77
CA LEU A 25 -2.53 9.45 19.16
C LEU A 25 -2.21 10.85 18.61
N PHE A 26 -1.00 11.09 18.10
CA PHE A 26 -0.57 12.41 17.60
C PHE A 26 -0.31 12.35 16.09
N CYS A 27 -0.81 13.36 15.36
CA CYS A 27 -0.62 13.55 13.91
C CYS A 27 -1.32 12.57 12.93
N PHE A 28 -2.34 11.79 13.35
CA PHE A 28 -3.18 10.93 12.46
C PHE A 28 -2.40 10.30 11.28
N SER A 29 -2.84 10.52 10.03
CA SER A 29 -2.20 9.98 8.82
C SER A 29 -0.88 10.66 8.45
N ALA A 30 -0.40 11.66 9.19
CA ALA A 30 0.90 12.29 8.99
C ALA A 30 2.04 11.57 9.74
N ARG A 31 1.75 10.84 10.83
CA ARG A 31 2.74 10.16 11.70
C ARG A 31 3.64 9.18 10.93
N PRO A 32 4.92 8.99 11.31
CA PRO A 32 5.72 7.91 10.77
C PRO A 32 5.18 6.55 11.23
N PHE A 33 5.49 5.51 10.46
CA PHE A 33 5.37 4.15 10.95
C PHE A 33 6.48 3.27 10.40
N ARG A 34 6.77 2.21 11.15
CA ARG A 34 7.69 1.15 10.74
C ARG A 34 7.00 -0.18 10.94
N MET A 35 6.92 -0.98 9.89
CA MET A 35 6.34 -2.32 9.96
C MET A 35 7.39 -3.35 9.56
N ARG A 36 7.44 -4.44 10.32
CA ARG A 36 8.31 -5.58 10.04
C ARG A 36 7.48 -6.64 9.34
N GLY A 37 7.94 -7.09 8.18
CA GLY A 37 7.36 -8.21 7.47
C GLY A 37 8.08 -9.50 7.80
N ALA A 38 7.35 -10.48 8.35
CA ALA A 38 7.85 -11.79 8.70
C ALA A 38 7.18 -12.88 7.86
N ARG A 39 7.96 -13.89 7.48
CA ARG A 39 7.46 -15.11 6.83
C ARG A 39 7.89 -16.29 7.68
N ASN A 40 6.92 -17.07 8.16
CA ASN A 40 7.15 -18.21 9.05
C ASN A 40 8.02 -17.83 10.28
N GLY A 41 7.76 -16.68 10.90
CA GLY A 41 8.51 -16.16 12.05
C GLY A 41 9.86 -15.50 11.72
N GLN A 42 10.36 -15.63 10.49
CA GLN A 42 11.61 -14.99 10.08
C GLN A 42 11.34 -13.61 9.47
N SER A 43 12.00 -12.58 9.98
CA SER A 43 11.93 -11.22 9.41
C SER A 43 12.57 -11.20 8.02
N VAL A 44 11.83 -10.74 7.02
CA VAL A 44 12.27 -10.68 5.62
C VAL A 44 12.21 -9.29 5.03
N LEU A 45 11.30 -8.44 5.52
CA LEU A 45 11.05 -7.11 4.97
C LEU A 45 10.91 -6.06 6.06
N MET A 46 11.27 -4.83 5.71
CA MET A 46 11.10 -3.66 6.54
C MET A 46 10.38 -2.57 5.73
N LEU A 47 9.19 -2.19 6.19
CA LEU A 47 8.45 -1.07 5.64
C LEU A 47 8.73 0.17 6.48
N ASN A 48 9.13 1.26 5.85
CA ASN A 48 9.45 2.49 6.54
C ASN A 48 8.71 3.67 5.90
N ARG A 49 7.81 4.30 6.66
CA ARG A 49 7.15 5.54 6.26
C ARG A 49 7.67 6.67 7.16
N PRO A 50 8.45 7.62 6.63
CA PRO A 50 8.91 8.77 7.41
C PRO A 50 7.75 9.67 7.82
N LEU A 51 7.99 10.56 8.79
CA LEU A 51 7.02 11.57 9.20
C LEU A 51 6.73 12.48 8.00
N ARG A 52 5.44 12.69 7.69
CA ARG A 52 5.06 13.71 6.72
C ARG A 52 5.19 15.08 7.40
N CYS A 53 5.81 16.04 6.73
CA CYS A 53 6.03 17.40 7.25
C CYS A 53 4.73 17.96 7.85
N PRO A 54 4.65 18.18 9.18
CA PRO A 54 3.44 18.70 9.83
C PRO A 54 3.23 20.21 9.58
N ALA A 55 4.29 20.93 9.20
CA ALA A 55 4.26 22.38 8.95
C ALA A 55 3.72 22.77 7.57
N ASN A 56 3.52 21.80 6.66
CA ASN A 56 3.04 22.07 5.31
C ASN A 56 1.53 21.81 5.25
N ILE A 57 0.73 22.87 5.38
CA ILE A 57 -0.74 22.90 5.23
C ILE A 57 -1.16 22.69 3.74
N GLY A 58 -0.24 22.24 2.89
CA GLY A 58 -0.40 22.13 1.44
C GLY A 58 -0.05 20.78 0.84
N CYS A 59 -0.45 20.63 -0.42
CA CYS A 59 -0.23 19.49 -1.31
C CYS A 59 1.24 19.30 -1.75
N SER A 60 2.25 19.67 -0.95
CA SER A 60 3.66 19.73 -1.40
C SER A 60 4.56 18.61 -0.86
N CYS A 61 4.09 17.83 0.12
CA CYS A 61 4.84 16.67 0.64
C CYS A 61 4.10 15.37 0.31
N PRO A 62 4.59 14.53 -0.62
CA PRO A 62 3.95 13.26 -0.92
C PRO A 62 4.07 12.30 0.28
N HIS A 63 3.10 11.41 0.45
CA HIS A 63 3.28 10.27 1.34
C HIS A 63 4.18 9.25 0.65
N GLN A 64 5.18 8.74 1.33
CA GLN A 64 6.13 7.78 0.77
C GLN A 64 6.33 6.61 1.72
N LEU A 65 6.24 5.39 1.19
CA LEU A 65 6.54 4.15 1.89
C LEU A 65 7.73 3.47 1.21
N TYR A 66 8.81 3.26 1.95
CA TYR A 66 9.97 2.49 1.49
C TYR A 66 9.79 1.02 1.83
N VAL A 67 10.12 0.15 0.87
CA VAL A 67 10.09 -1.31 1.04
C VAL A 67 11.51 -1.82 0.93
N ASN A 68 12.08 -2.22 2.06
CA ASN A 68 13.47 -2.66 2.15
C ASN A 68 13.54 -4.12 2.59
N LEU A 69 14.65 -4.79 2.26
CA LEU A 69 15.06 -6.00 2.96
C LEU A 69 15.53 -5.66 4.38
N ILE A 70 15.64 -6.68 5.24
CA ILE A 70 16.12 -6.51 6.62
C ILE A 70 17.56 -5.98 6.68
N ASP A 71 18.38 -6.28 5.68
CA ASP A 71 19.77 -5.78 5.56
C ASP A 71 19.86 -4.31 5.12
N GLY A 72 18.73 -3.66 4.81
CA GLY A 72 18.66 -2.27 4.37
C GLY A 72 18.61 -2.08 2.86
N THR A 73 18.71 -3.13 2.05
CA THR A 73 18.60 -3.04 0.58
C THR A 73 17.21 -2.53 0.19
N LEU A 74 17.16 -1.45 -0.58
CA LEU A 74 15.91 -0.89 -1.11
C LEU A 74 15.39 -1.76 -2.26
N LEU A 75 14.14 -2.23 -2.15
CA LEU A 75 13.46 -2.94 -3.24
C LEU A 75 12.61 -2.02 -4.10
N GLY A 76 12.18 -0.90 -3.54
CA GLY A 76 11.39 0.13 -4.21
C GLY A 76 10.58 0.97 -3.21
N SER A 77 9.77 1.89 -3.73
CA SER A 77 8.94 2.75 -2.89
C SER A 77 7.55 3.00 -3.48
N ILE A 78 6.60 3.32 -2.61
CA ILE A 78 5.24 3.73 -3.00
C ILE A 78 5.06 5.19 -2.62
N VAL A 79 4.75 6.03 -3.60
CA VAL A 79 4.61 7.48 -3.43
C VAL A 79 3.20 7.92 -3.80
N GLN A 80 2.45 8.44 -2.83
CA GLN A 80 1.21 9.15 -3.12
C GLN A 80 1.52 10.57 -3.57
N LYS A 81 1.32 10.84 -4.87
CA LYS A 81 1.47 12.20 -5.37
C LYS A 81 0.21 13.02 -5.03
N PRO A 82 0.38 14.30 -4.67
CA PRO A 82 -0.74 15.20 -4.51
C PRO A 82 -1.46 15.35 -5.85
N SER A 83 -2.77 15.19 -5.84
CA SER A 83 -3.63 15.45 -7.00
C SER A 83 -4.97 15.95 -6.52
N CYS A 84 -5.46 17.04 -7.13
CA CYS A 84 -6.71 17.69 -6.73
C CYS A 84 -7.97 16.90 -7.07
N SER A 85 -7.88 15.90 -7.97
CA SER A 85 -9.06 15.23 -8.54
C SER A 85 -9.08 13.72 -8.39
N GLN A 86 -7.96 13.06 -8.05
CA GLN A 86 -7.87 11.61 -7.88
C GLN A 86 -6.75 11.24 -6.93
N ASN A 87 -6.91 10.13 -6.20
CA ASN A 87 -5.82 9.57 -5.40
C ASN A 87 -4.87 8.79 -6.30
N VAL A 88 -3.61 9.22 -6.41
CA VAL A 88 -2.62 8.64 -7.31
C VAL A 88 -1.40 8.17 -6.53
N PHE A 89 -1.08 6.89 -6.67
CA PHE A 89 0.11 6.27 -6.10
C PHE A 89 1.02 5.79 -7.21
N HIS A 90 2.29 6.17 -7.15
CA HIS A 90 3.34 5.66 -8.03
C HIS A 90 4.11 4.56 -7.30
N LEU A 91 4.33 3.43 -7.97
CA LEU A 91 5.23 2.38 -7.51
C LEU A 91 6.54 2.58 -8.25
N LEU A 92 7.56 2.96 -7.49
CA LEU A 92 8.91 3.21 -7.96
C LEU A 92 9.77 1.99 -7.67
N ASP A 93 10.69 1.66 -8.56
CA ASP A 93 11.75 0.69 -8.28
C ASP A 93 12.84 1.27 -7.35
N ALA A 94 13.93 0.53 -7.17
CA ALA A 94 15.05 0.93 -6.31
C ALA A 94 15.79 2.18 -6.82
N ASP A 95 15.73 2.46 -8.12
CA ASP A 95 16.36 3.62 -8.75
C ASP A 95 15.43 4.84 -8.75
N ASN A 96 14.26 4.74 -8.09
CA ASN A 96 13.18 5.72 -8.06
C ASN A 96 12.48 5.93 -9.41
N GLU A 97 12.61 4.99 -10.35
CA GLU A 97 11.92 5.07 -11.64
C GLU A 97 10.49 4.52 -11.53
N PRO A 98 9.47 5.25 -12.03
CA PRO A 98 8.08 4.85 -11.89
C PRO A 98 7.73 3.70 -12.83
N GLN A 99 7.32 2.58 -12.25
CA GLN A 99 6.98 1.35 -12.99
C GLN A 99 5.47 1.17 -13.15
N LEU A 100 4.70 1.40 -12.08
CA LEU A 100 3.25 1.29 -12.07
C LEU A 100 2.59 2.52 -11.44
N VAL A 101 1.33 2.75 -11.81
CA VAL A 101 0.48 3.80 -11.23
C VAL A 101 -0.83 3.20 -10.76
N ILE A 102 -1.19 3.45 -9.52
CA ILE A 102 -2.49 3.11 -8.94
C ILE A 102 -3.33 4.38 -8.89
N LYS A 103 -4.55 4.32 -9.45
CA LYS A 103 -5.51 5.43 -9.42
C LYS A 103 -6.77 5.00 -8.68
N GLY A 104 -7.10 5.74 -7.62
CA GLY A 104 -8.29 5.55 -6.81
C GLY A 104 -9.32 6.67 -6.98
N PRO A 105 -10.55 6.45 -6.49
CA PRO A 105 -11.57 7.49 -6.43
C PRO A 105 -11.08 8.66 -5.55
N TRP A 106 -11.56 9.87 -5.86
CA TRP A 106 -11.22 11.09 -5.13
C TRP A 106 -11.72 11.07 -3.67
N LEU A 107 -13.00 10.72 -3.48
CA LEU A 107 -13.66 10.60 -2.18
C LEU A 107 -13.49 9.19 -1.61
N ALA A 108 -12.29 8.85 -1.15
CA ALA A 108 -12.02 7.59 -0.45
C ALA A 108 -12.54 7.57 1.01
N TYR A 109 -13.16 8.65 1.49
CA TYR A 109 -13.58 8.84 2.88
C TYR A 109 -14.92 8.18 3.26
N HIS A 110 -15.61 7.51 2.34
CA HIS A 110 -16.85 6.79 2.68
C HIS A 110 -16.51 5.42 3.28
N CYS A 111 -16.46 5.34 4.62
CA CYS A 111 -15.99 4.16 5.34
C CYS A 111 -16.79 2.88 5.08
N CYS A 112 -18.01 2.97 4.51
CA CYS A 112 -18.93 1.85 4.30
C CYS A 112 -19.06 1.37 2.83
N LEU A 113 -18.21 1.84 1.90
CA LEU A 113 -18.26 1.42 0.49
C LEU A 113 -17.00 0.65 0.07
N ASP A 114 -17.22 -0.31 -0.82
CA ASP A 114 -16.14 -1.00 -1.54
C ASP A 114 -15.42 0.01 -2.44
N LEU A 115 -14.10 0.11 -2.28
CA LEU A 115 -13.28 1.07 -3.02
C LEU A 115 -12.36 0.33 -3.97
N ALA A 116 -12.49 0.63 -5.26
CA ALA A 116 -11.68 0.03 -6.31
C ALA A 116 -10.62 1.02 -6.81
N PHE A 117 -9.37 0.62 -6.70
CA PHE A 117 -8.21 1.30 -7.23
C PHE A 117 -7.71 0.54 -8.46
N LYS A 118 -7.55 1.24 -9.59
CA LYS A 118 -7.10 0.64 -10.85
C LYS A 118 -5.58 0.76 -10.97
N VAL A 119 -4.93 -0.32 -11.38
CA VAL A 119 -3.48 -0.40 -11.61
C VAL A 119 -3.21 -0.22 -13.10
N TYR A 120 -2.22 0.60 -13.43
CA TYR A 120 -1.78 0.92 -14.78
C TYR A 120 -0.27 0.75 -14.89
N SER A 121 0.21 0.36 -16.07
CA SER A 121 1.62 0.52 -16.43
C SER A 121 1.96 2.01 -16.61
N ILE A 122 3.22 2.39 -16.38
CA ILE A 122 3.67 3.76 -16.63
C ILE A 122 3.51 4.19 -18.10
N LYS A 123 3.54 3.23 -19.04
CA LYS A 123 3.27 3.47 -20.47
C LYS A 123 1.81 3.87 -20.75
N GLY A 124 0.94 3.83 -19.74
CA GLY A 124 -0.47 4.17 -19.85
C GLY A 124 -1.33 3.05 -20.47
N GLY A 125 -2.51 3.42 -20.96
CA GLY A 125 -3.45 2.50 -21.61
C GLY A 125 -4.48 1.89 -20.67
N ARG A 126 -4.87 0.64 -20.94
CA ARG A 126 -5.87 -0.09 -20.15
C ARG A 126 -5.30 -0.48 -18.78
N SER A 127 -6.18 -0.57 -17.80
CA SER A 127 -5.81 -1.07 -16.48
C SER A 127 -5.36 -2.53 -16.58
N ILE A 128 -4.23 -2.86 -15.95
CA ILE A 128 -3.64 -4.20 -15.92
C ILE A 128 -4.02 -4.99 -14.67
N GLY A 129 -4.65 -4.34 -13.70
CA GLY A 129 -4.93 -4.91 -12.38
C GLY A 129 -5.74 -3.97 -11.51
N ARG A 130 -6.07 -4.41 -10.30
CA ARG A 130 -6.85 -3.63 -9.34
C ARG A 130 -6.54 -4.00 -7.90
N VAL A 131 -6.68 -3.02 -7.01
CA VAL A 131 -6.72 -3.18 -5.55
C VAL A 131 -8.14 -2.82 -5.14
N ILE A 132 -8.86 -3.76 -4.52
CA ILE A 132 -10.23 -3.55 -4.05
C ILE A 132 -10.21 -3.65 -2.53
N ARG A 133 -10.61 -2.58 -1.84
CA ARG A 133 -10.90 -2.61 -0.41
C ARG A 133 -12.36 -3.01 -0.24
N GLN A 134 -12.58 -4.06 0.54
CA GLN A 134 -13.87 -4.58 0.95
C GLN A 134 -13.99 -4.48 2.47
N TRP A 135 -15.06 -3.86 2.95
CA TRP A 135 -15.34 -3.80 4.39
C TRP A 135 -16.28 -4.93 4.76
N ARG A 136 -15.86 -5.81 5.68
CA ARG A 136 -16.67 -6.93 6.13
C ARG A 136 -16.42 -7.21 7.60
N GLU A 137 -17.51 -7.33 8.37
CA GLU A 137 -17.47 -7.75 9.78
C GLU A 137 -16.52 -6.89 10.64
N GLY A 138 -16.48 -5.57 10.37
CA GLY A 138 -15.63 -4.63 11.11
C GLY A 138 -14.14 -4.70 10.75
N LYS A 139 -13.76 -5.42 9.68
CA LYS A 139 -12.39 -5.52 9.19
C LYS A 139 -12.30 -5.09 7.73
N ASP A 140 -11.19 -4.46 7.38
CA ASP A 140 -10.84 -4.17 5.99
C ASP A 140 -10.13 -5.36 5.36
N MET A 141 -10.65 -5.81 4.22
CA MET A 141 -10.03 -6.83 3.37
C MET A 141 -9.61 -6.21 2.05
N PHE A 142 -8.35 -6.40 1.68
CA PHE A 142 -7.82 -5.91 0.40
C PHE A 142 -7.66 -7.08 -0.57
N HIS A 143 -8.35 -7.01 -1.70
CA HIS A 143 -8.21 -7.94 -2.82
C HIS A 143 -7.37 -7.31 -3.91
N ILE A 144 -6.24 -7.95 -4.24
CA ILE A 144 -5.28 -7.44 -5.20
C ILE A 144 -5.21 -8.40 -6.38
N ALA A 145 -5.46 -7.89 -7.58
CA ALA A 145 -5.39 -8.64 -8.82
C ALA A 145 -4.38 -7.98 -9.77
N PHE A 146 -3.49 -8.78 -10.33
CA PHE A 146 -2.47 -8.38 -11.29
C PHE A 146 -2.15 -9.54 -12.24
N PRO A 147 -1.47 -9.28 -13.38
CA PRO A 147 -1.08 -10.32 -14.33
C PRO A 147 -0.09 -11.33 -13.71
N LEU A 148 -0.19 -12.60 -14.13
CA LEU A 148 0.66 -13.68 -13.60
C LEU A 148 2.15 -13.45 -13.90
N ASP A 149 2.46 -12.85 -15.04
CA ASP A 149 3.78 -12.52 -15.56
C ASP A 149 4.35 -11.20 -14.99
N LEU A 150 3.60 -10.49 -14.14
CA LEU A 150 4.09 -9.27 -13.49
C LEU A 150 5.33 -9.58 -12.64
N HIS A 151 6.36 -8.75 -12.75
CA HIS A 151 7.61 -8.90 -12.01
C HIS A 151 7.39 -9.03 -10.51
N VAL A 152 8.13 -9.91 -9.84
CA VAL A 152 7.91 -10.26 -8.42
C VAL A 152 8.03 -9.04 -7.50
N LEU A 153 8.96 -8.12 -7.77
CA LEU A 153 9.10 -6.89 -6.98
C LEU A 153 7.89 -5.98 -7.14
N LEU A 154 7.30 -5.88 -8.34
CA LEU A 154 6.09 -5.07 -8.55
C LEU A 154 4.87 -5.68 -7.86
N LYS A 155 4.76 -7.02 -7.83
CA LYS A 155 3.73 -7.71 -7.03
C LYS A 155 3.89 -7.37 -5.55
N LEU A 156 5.13 -7.42 -5.04
CA LEU A 156 5.43 -7.06 -3.65
C LEU A 156 5.09 -5.59 -3.37
N LEU A 157 5.45 -4.66 -4.25
CA LEU A 157 5.12 -3.25 -4.10
C LEU A 157 3.59 -3.02 -4.15
N LEU A 158 2.84 -3.76 -4.96
CA LEU A 158 1.37 -3.69 -4.98
C LEU A 158 0.75 -4.16 -3.67
N LEU A 159 1.26 -5.24 -3.07
CA LEU A 159 0.84 -5.71 -1.74
C LEU A 159 1.09 -4.62 -0.68
N ASN A 160 2.28 -4.01 -0.69
CA ASN A 160 2.62 -2.95 0.26
C ASN A 160 1.92 -1.62 -0.03
N ALA A 161 1.48 -1.37 -1.27
CA ALA A 161 0.65 -0.22 -1.59
C ALA A 161 -0.71 -0.30 -0.90
N ALA A 162 -1.29 -1.49 -0.75
CA ALA A 162 -2.53 -1.67 0.01
C ALA A 162 -2.35 -1.30 1.49
N VAL A 163 -1.20 -1.62 2.09
CA VAL A 163 -0.84 -1.22 3.46
C VAL A 163 -0.80 0.31 3.58
N LEU A 164 -0.17 1.00 2.62
CA LEU A 164 -0.15 2.46 2.62
C LEU A 164 -1.55 3.07 2.43
N ILE A 165 -2.37 2.52 1.53
CA ILE A 165 -3.75 2.96 1.31
C ILE A 165 -4.56 2.79 2.59
N ASP A 166 -4.44 1.64 3.26
CA ASP A 166 -5.12 1.34 4.51
C ASP A 166 -4.77 2.35 5.61
N PHE A 167 -3.47 2.56 5.81
CA PHE A 167 -2.92 3.53 6.75
C PHE A 167 -3.45 4.95 6.50
N LEU A 168 -3.54 5.38 5.23
CA LEU A 168 -3.87 6.77 4.90
C LEU A 168 -5.36 7.09 5.00
N TYR A 169 -6.24 6.12 4.71
CA TYR A 169 -7.68 6.40 4.58
C TYR A 169 -8.56 5.70 5.60
N PHE A 170 -8.17 4.54 6.13
CA PHE A 170 -9.05 3.75 7.02
C PHE A 170 -8.53 3.67 8.45
N GLY A 171 -7.22 3.85 8.67
CA GLY A 171 -6.65 3.98 10.01
C GLY A 171 -6.78 2.70 10.85
N SER A 172 -6.93 1.56 10.19
CA SER A 172 -7.17 0.24 10.75
C SER A 172 -5.88 -0.33 11.36
N HIS A 173 -5.55 0.06 12.59
CA HIS A 173 -4.43 -0.50 13.37
C HIS A 173 -4.85 -0.95 14.76
#